data_AF-K1YND8-F1
#
_entry.id   AF-K1YND8-F1
#
_cell.length_a   1.000
_cell.length_b   1.000
_cell.length_c   1.000
_cell.angle_alpha   90.00
_cell.angle_beta   90.00
_cell.angle_gamma   90.00
#
_symmetry.space_group_name_H-M   'P 1'
#
loop_
_entity.id
_entity.type
_entity.pdbx_description
1 polymer ?
#
loop_
_entity_poly.entity_id
_entity_poly.type
_entity_poly.pdbx_seq_one_letter_code
_entity_poly.pdbx_strand_id
1 'polypeptide(L)'
;MAEEQRSDRPSCRAVTTGGSRLELSCSMDIHDLCSDSEVLAAGIACVVLETSGRVSYWAVDHCGARPDFHDRRSFLMQLTATDTSQDVMM
;
A
#
# COMPACT_ATOMS: atom_id res chain seq x y z
N MET A 1 -16.19 0.41 4.28
CA MET A 1 -16.45 0.48 5.75
C MET A 1 -16.45 1.94 6.20
N ALA A 2 -16.87 2.31 7.41
CA ALA A 2 -17.02 3.73 7.80
C ALA A 2 -15.71 4.56 7.69
N GLU A 3 -14.54 3.95 7.85
CA GLU A 3 -13.22 4.59 7.65
C GLU A 3 -12.91 4.93 6.19
N GLU A 4 -13.38 4.12 5.24
CA GLU A 4 -13.15 4.32 3.81
C GLU A 4 -13.82 5.59 3.28
N GLN A 5 -14.82 6.10 4.01
CA GLN A 5 -15.49 7.37 3.69
C GLN A 5 -14.84 8.59 4.36
N ARG A 6 -13.94 8.38 5.35
CA ARG A 6 -13.23 9.47 6.04
C ARG A 6 -11.90 9.82 5.39
N SER A 7 -11.31 8.91 4.62
CA SER A 7 -10.02 9.12 3.97
C SER A 7 -10.18 9.71 2.58
N ASP A 8 -9.29 10.63 2.21
CA ASP A 8 -9.14 11.03 0.82
C ASP A 8 -8.82 9.82 -0.07
N ARG A 9 -9.29 9.86 -1.32
CA ARG A 9 -8.96 8.81 -2.29
C ARG A 9 -7.45 8.83 -2.57
N PRO A 10 -6.82 7.66 -2.76
CA PRO A 10 -5.41 7.63 -3.09
C PRO A 10 -5.21 8.28 -4.46
N SER A 11 -4.25 9.18 -4.56
CA SER A 11 -3.77 9.69 -5.84
C SER A 11 -2.86 8.62 -6.45
N CYS A 12 -3.20 8.14 -7.65
CA CYS A 12 -2.47 7.05 -8.29
C CYS A 12 -1.94 7.49 -9.67
N ARG A 13 -0.74 7.04 -9.99
CA ARG A 13 -0.09 7.22 -11.29
C ARG A 13 0.37 5.87 -11.81
N ALA A 14 -0.07 5.53 -13.02
CA ALA A 14 0.37 4.34 -13.74
C ALA A 14 1.21 4.77 -14.96
N VAL A 15 2.37 4.13 -15.13
CA VAL A 15 3.28 4.35 -16.26
C VAL A 15 3.68 3.00 -16.83
N THR A 16 3.62 2.87 -18.15
CA THR A 16 4.18 1.71 -18.85
C THR A 16 5.62 2.01 -19.25
N THR A 17 6.56 1.23 -18.72
CA THR A 17 8.01 1.39 -18.96
C THR A 17 8.49 0.26 -19.87
N GLY A 18 9.21 0.59 -20.95
CA GLY A 18 9.81 -0.41 -21.85
C GLY A 18 8.81 -1.38 -22.52
N GLY A 19 7.54 -0.98 -22.66
CA GLY A 19 6.50 -1.74 -23.36
C GLY A 19 5.97 -3.00 -22.66
N SER A 20 6.56 -3.42 -21.54
CA SER A 20 6.21 -4.68 -20.86
C SER A 20 6.12 -4.58 -19.34
N ARG A 21 6.58 -3.47 -18.75
CA ARG A 21 6.51 -3.24 -17.30
C ARG A 21 5.47 -2.18 -17.00
N LEU A 22 4.52 -2.49 -16.12
CA LEU A 22 3.65 -1.51 -15.50
C LEU A 22 4.27 -1.07 -14.18
N GLU A 23 4.39 0.23 -14.00
CA GLU A 23 4.71 0.85 -12.71
C GLU A 23 3.46 1.59 -12.22
N LEU A 24 3.01 1.25 -11.01
CA LEU A 24 1.89 1.88 -10.33
C LEU A 24 2.39 2.49 -9.02
N SER A 25 2.26 3.80 -8.88
CA SER A 25 2.52 4.52 -7.63
C SER A 25 1.20 5.08 -7.12
N CYS A 26 0.91 4.89 -5.84
CA CYS A 26 -0.23 5.53 -5.18
C CYS A 26 0.24 6.23 -3.90
N SER A 27 -0.35 7.37 -3.59
CA SER A 27 -0.16 8.10 -2.34
C SER A 27 -1.52 8.52 -1.76
N MET A 28 -1.61 8.57 -0.45
CA MET A 28 -2.81 8.96 0.28
C MET A 28 -2.37 9.71 1.53
N ASP A 29 -3.06 10.80 1.84
CA ASP A 29 -2.96 11.44 3.15
C ASP A 29 -3.89 10.69 4.13
N ILE A 30 -3.33 10.29 5.27
CA ILE A 30 -4.00 9.52 6.31
C ILE A 30 -4.02 10.24 7.66
N HIS A 31 -3.72 11.53 7.71
CA HIS A 31 -3.63 12.28 8.97
C HIS A 31 -4.98 12.33 9.74
N ASP A 32 -6.11 12.19 9.03
CA ASP A 32 -7.45 12.10 9.63
C ASP A 32 -7.73 10.73 10.29
N LEU A 33 -6.91 9.72 10.00
CA LEU A 33 -7.04 8.35 10.50
C LEU A 33 -6.08 8.07 11.66
N CYS A 34 -4.86 8.59 11.61
CA CYS A 34 -3.82 8.35 12.61
C CYS A 34 -2.88 9.56 12.73
N SER A 35 -2.26 9.71 13.90
CA SER A 35 -1.27 10.77 14.14
C SER A 35 0.15 10.35 13.73
N ASP A 36 1.01 11.32 13.44
CA ASP A 36 2.44 11.09 13.12
C ASP A 36 3.23 10.41 14.25
N SER A 37 2.69 10.41 15.48
CA SER A 37 3.32 9.76 16.63
C SER A 37 3.11 8.24 16.67
N GLU A 38 2.22 7.71 15.84
CA GLU A 38 1.88 6.28 15.82
C GLU A 38 2.78 5.50 14.87
N VAL A 39 3.17 4.28 15.29
CA VAL A 39 3.81 3.31 14.40
C VAL A 39 2.72 2.50 13.72
N LEU A 40 2.64 2.58 12.40
CA LEU A 40 1.62 1.87 11.63
C LEU A 40 2.10 0.48 11.25
N ALA A 41 1.32 -0.53 11.58
CA ALA A 41 1.49 -1.87 11.02
C ALA A 41 0.78 -1.94 9.66
N ALA A 42 1.51 -2.30 8.61
CA ALA A 42 1.00 -2.32 7.25
C ALA A 42 1.25 -3.69 6.57
N GLY A 43 0.25 -4.16 5.83
CA GLY A 43 0.38 -5.23 4.84
C GLY A 43 0.24 -4.64 3.44
N ILE A 44 1.05 -5.10 2.49
CA ILE A 44 0.91 -4.75 1.06
C ILE A 44 0.47 -5.99 0.31
N ALA A 45 -0.63 -5.85 -0.42
CA ALA A 45 -1.13 -6.86 -1.33
C ALA A 45 -1.61 -6.23 -2.64
N CYS A 46 -1.65 -7.04 -3.69
CA CYS A 46 -2.05 -6.63 -5.02
C CYS A 46 -2.84 -7.76 -5.71
N VAL A 47 -3.91 -7.38 -6.41
CA VAL A 47 -4.65 -8.26 -7.32
C VAL A 47 -4.39 -7.76 -8.74
N VAL A 48 -3.81 -8.61 -9.57
CA VAL A 48 -3.53 -8.29 -10.97
C VAL A 48 -4.45 -9.08 -11.87
N LEU A 49 -5.29 -8.38 -12.63
CA LEU A 49 -6.07 -8.95 -13.73
C LEU A 49 -5.38 -8.59 -15.05
N GLU A 50 -4.87 -9.61 -15.73
CA GLU A 50 -4.29 -9.44 -17.06
C GLU A 50 -5.38 -9.34 -18.13
N THR A 51 -5.04 -8.74 -19.28
CA THR A 51 -5.94 -8.65 -20.44
C THR A 51 -6.35 -10.02 -21.01
N SER A 52 -5.57 -11.06 -20.73
CA SER A 52 -5.90 -12.46 -21.06
C SER A 52 -7.01 -13.06 -20.16
N GLY A 53 -7.43 -12.35 -19.12
CA GLY A 53 -8.38 -12.84 -18.12
C GLY A 53 -7.72 -13.60 -16.96
N ARG A 54 -6.39 -13.79 -16.98
CA ARG A 54 -5.66 -14.40 -15.86
C ARG A 54 -5.63 -13.46 -14.66
N VAL A 55 -5.99 -13.98 -13.50
CA VAL A 55 -5.90 -13.28 -12.21
C VAL A 55 -4.73 -13.84 -11.41
N SER A 56 -3.93 -12.95 -10.81
CA SER A 56 -2.92 -13.33 -9.83
C SER A 56 -3.02 -12.47 -8.58
N TYR A 57 -2.65 -13.06 -7.45
CA TYR A 57 -2.73 -12.46 -6.12
C TYR A 57 -1.33 -12.43 -5.53
N TRP A 58 -0.90 -11.25 -5.13
CA TRP A 58 0.44 -10.97 -4.65
C TRP A 58 0.31 -10.33 -3.27
N ALA A 59 1.18 -10.70 -2.36
CA ALA A 59 1.35 -10.03 -1.08
C ALA A 59 2.82 -10.08 -0.69
N VAL A 60 3.28 -9.10 0.08
CA VAL A 60 4.64 -9.16 0.67
C VAL A 60 4.75 -10.39 1.57
N ASP A 61 3.70 -10.65 2.36
CA ASP A 61 3.48 -11.91 3.05
C ASP A 61 1.98 -12.21 3.15
N HIS A 62 1.61 -13.49 3.24
CA HIS A 62 0.27 -13.91 3.64
C HIS A 62 0.38 -15.05 4.65
N CYS A 63 0.08 -14.78 5.92
CA CYS A 63 0.32 -15.75 7.00
C CYS A 63 -0.74 -16.87 7.08
N GLY A 64 -1.79 -16.80 6.24
CA GLY A 64 -2.86 -17.79 6.17
C GLY A 64 -2.61 -18.88 5.12
N ALA A 65 -3.38 -19.98 5.23
CA ALA A 65 -3.38 -21.06 4.23
C ALA A 65 -3.88 -20.62 2.85
N ARG A 66 -4.53 -19.46 2.76
CA ARG A 66 -4.96 -18.77 1.54
C ARG A 66 -4.73 -17.27 1.71
N PRO A 67 -4.52 -16.51 0.62
CA PRO A 67 -4.42 -15.06 0.69
C PRO A 67 -5.70 -14.45 1.29
N ASP A 68 -5.57 -13.74 2.41
CA ASP A 68 -6.62 -12.94 3.02
C ASP A 68 -6.04 -11.56 3.36
N PHE A 69 -6.52 -10.52 2.68
CA PHE A 69 -6.05 -9.15 2.87
C PHE A 69 -6.47 -8.54 4.21
N HIS A 70 -7.43 -9.17 4.90
CA HIS A 70 -7.89 -8.73 6.22
C HIS A 70 -7.18 -9.46 7.36
N ASP A 71 -6.33 -10.45 7.07
CA ASP A 71 -5.54 -11.13 8.10
C ASP A 71 -4.41 -10.22 8.59
N ARG A 72 -4.66 -9.55 9.72
CA ARG A 72 -3.72 -8.64 10.38
C ARG A 72 -2.38 -9.27 10.72
N ARG A 73 -2.27 -10.60 10.80
CA ARG A 73 -0.97 -11.28 10.99
C ARG A 73 -0.01 -11.01 9.84
N SER A 74 -0.54 -10.68 8.66
CA SER A 74 0.24 -10.35 7.46
C SER A 74 0.72 -8.88 7.43
N PHE A 75 0.41 -8.07 8.46
CA PHE A 75 0.77 -6.66 8.52
C PHE A 75 2.16 -6.51 9.16
N LEU A 76 3.17 -7.01 8.46
CA LEU A 76 4.52 -7.17 8.99
C LEU A 76 5.42 -5.94 8.84
N MET A 77 5.03 -4.96 8.00
CA MET A 77 5.78 -3.73 7.84
C MET A 77 5.42 -2.74 8.96
N GLN A 78 6.43 -2.08 9.51
CA GLN A 78 6.26 -0.98 10.44
C GLN A 78 6.60 0.32 9.71
N LEU A 79 5.63 1.23 9.63
CA LEU A 79 5.81 2.55 9.04
C LEU A 79 5.80 3.58 10.16
N THR A 80 6.84 4.39 10.21
CA THR A 80 6.95 5.55 11.11
C THR A 80 6.87 6.80 10.26
N ALA A 81 6.28 7.88 10.80
CA ALA A 81 6.44 9.18 10.17
C ALA A 81 7.95 9.50 10.08
N THR A 82 8.45 9.75 8.88
CA THR A 82 9.83 10.19 8.71
C THR A 82 9.92 11.61 9.26
N ASP A 83 10.82 11.84 10.22
CA ASP A 83 11.17 13.20 10.60
C ASP A 83 11.94 13.82 9.43
N THR A 84 11.24 14.59 8.59
CA THR A 84 11.80 15.30 7.44
C THR A 84 12.77 16.42 7.87
N SER A 85 13.17 16.49 9.14
CA SER A 85 14.21 17.42 9.61
C SER A 85 15.64 17.07 9.17
N GLN A 86 15.89 15.93 8.52
CA GLN A 86 17.24 15.54 8.07
C GLN A 86 17.49 15.59 6.55
N ASP A 87 16.54 16.01 5.72
CA ASP A 87 16.73 16.12 4.26
C ASP A 87 17.20 17.53 3.81
N VAL A 88 17.97 18.22 4.67
CA VAL A 88 18.75 19.43 4.33
C VAL A 88 20.22 19.20 4.70
N MET A 89 20.86 18.22 4.08
CA MET A 89 22.30 18.25 3.79
C MET A 89 22.71 17.05 2.92
N MET A 90 22.58 17.22 1.60
CA MET A 90 23.55 16.73 0.60
C MET A 90 23.53 17.63 -0.63
#